data_AF-A0A6A6WQ98-F1
#
_entry.id   AF-A0A6A6WQ98-F1
#
_cell.length_a   1.000
_cell.length_b   1.000
_cell.length_c   1.000
_cell.angle_alpha   90.00
_cell.angle_beta   90.00
_cell.angle_gamma   90.00
#
_symmetry.space_group_name_H-M   'P 1'
#
loop_
_entity.id
_entity.type
_entity.pdbx_description
1 polymer ?
#
loop_
_entity_poly.entity_id
_entity_poly.type
_entity_poly.pdbx_seq_one_letter_code
_entity_poly.pdbx_strand_id
1 'polypeptide(L)'
;MGAPPRTRPPIPGHRRGLGGGAVPDEEYLFHDGGSNAQLVDADAAESLFEGIKDRFLRRLTDLTATRVAVQQDTSCDTFTVHLVGHMSEEHQKLLGVLEGALNCRSKNAPGCDELVQAEQQIRNTVFQWYTPRTKESITHIRTIFNQYKTVFDDLLSNLFGLNDDGSSTFDRELGDRVIELQSKTWMFVGAQIHHEEEETLVGLAHRICQLDGIQLRLKSLLGKTAFSTQLYAHICDLGSPERAVGTFTRVAYLFSRSNIANVRLVHVGAGSGEKKPPSTSDATRARPPPWTAEPSKRTKAFHAAVKPAQDPTSDFWLQAKQYLSPADQNSGLQWLQPKAKRDTLLLVGGLARRQNPHPNWDCYLDFGYVACTSPDEMQTLGGLYHAMLSDTARGLKPQAFENLWQALDRDALVALIESHEYLDALREALPQLELFLTVPRARRPSVWRLVQYLRVRDCTDEPGEALARDYGFAHCNRDREGIAALKQMYARVLERAAPLDLHEACVRGRLVEFAEEVGVQVGPRFRRLMQNPYGFQPRG
;
A
#
# COMPACT_ATOMS: atom_id res chain seq x y z
N MET A 1 38.62 61.80 -12.89
CA MET A 1 39.46 60.64 -12.50
C MET A 1 38.55 59.61 -11.85
N GLY A 2 38.37 58.46 -12.49
CA GLY A 2 37.53 57.37 -11.99
C GLY A 2 37.58 56.22 -12.98
N ALA A 3 38.45 55.26 -12.73
CA ALA A 3 38.79 54.16 -13.63
C ALA A 3 37.63 53.17 -13.84
N PRO A 4 37.55 52.50 -15.01
CA PRO A 4 36.50 51.55 -15.35
C PRO A 4 36.71 50.16 -14.70
N PRO A 5 35.67 49.29 -14.70
CA PRO A 5 35.65 48.05 -13.92
C PRO A 5 36.49 46.93 -14.55
N ARG A 6 37.10 46.11 -13.68
CA ARG A 6 37.96 44.98 -14.03
C ARG A 6 37.15 43.80 -14.60
N THR A 7 37.58 43.34 -15.77
CA THR A 7 37.21 42.08 -16.43
C THR A 7 37.70 40.87 -15.62
N ARG A 8 36.81 39.87 -15.41
CA ARG A 8 37.19 38.52 -14.93
C ARG A 8 37.61 37.63 -16.11
N PRO A 9 38.62 36.74 -15.95
CA PRO A 9 39.02 35.78 -16.97
C PRO A 9 38.11 34.54 -17.01
N PRO A 10 38.13 33.74 -18.10
CA PRO A 10 37.24 32.59 -18.29
C PRO A 10 37.74 31.37 -17.51
N ILE A 11 36.81 30.59 -16.97
CA ILE A 11 37.07 29.30 -16.32
C ILE A 11 37.05 28.20 -17.40
N PRO A 12 38.01 27.24 -17.42
CA PRO A 12 38.06 26.20 -18.43
C PRO A 12 37.01 25.11 -18.18
N GLY A 13 36.42 24.62 -19.28
CA GLY A 13 35.40 23.59 -19.26
C GLY A 13 35.89 22.23 -18.79
N HIS A 14 35.14 21.63 -17.86
CA HIS A 14 35.20 20.21 -17.57
C HIS A 14 34.08 19.48 -18.31
N ARG A 15 34.45 18.73 -19.34
CA ARG A 15 33.67 17.59 -19.84
C ARG A 15 33.55 16.56 -18.72
N ARG A 16 32.33 16.27 -18.27
CA ARG A 16 31.98 14.98 -17.66
C ARG A 16 31.08 14.24 -18.62
N GLY A 17 31.55 13.06 -19.04
CA GLY A 17 30.78 12.10 -19.81
C GLY A 17 29.60 11.61 -18.98
N LEU A 18 28.43 11.63 -19.62
CA LEU A 18 27.21 11.00 -19.16
C LEU A 18 27.42 9.47 -19.23
N GLY A 19 27.33 8.80 -18.09
CA GLY A 19 27.31 7.35 -17.99
C GLY A 19 25.91 6.86 -17.66
N GLY A 20 25.39 5.96 -18.50
CA GLY A 20 24.36 4.97 -18.16
C GLY A 20 22.97 5.49 -17.87
N GLY A 21 22.21 5.85 -18.90
CA GLY A 21 20.76 5.94 -18.79
C GLY A 21 20.16 4.55 -18.55
N ALA A 22 19.48 4.37 -17.44
CA ALA A 22 18.56 3.26 -17.27
C ALA A 22 17.42 3.45 -18.28
N VAL A 23 17.15 2.44 -19.10
CA VAL A 23 15.97 2.40 -19.98
C VAL A 23 14.75 2.32 -19.06
N PRO A 24 13.78 3.26 -19.14
CA PRO A 24 12.59 3.21 -18.31
C PRO A 24 11.74 1.98 -18.65
N ASP A 25 11.18 1.33 -17.64
CA ASP A 25 10.28 0.18 -17.81
C ASP A 25 8.98 0.63 -18.51
N GLU A 26 8.79 0.20 -19.76
CA GLU A 26 7.55 0.34 -20.55
C GLU A 26 6.37 -0.50 -20.00
N GLU A 27 6.32 -0.76 -18.69
CA GLU A 27 5.26 -1.57 -18.06
C GLU A 27 3.90 -0.85 -17.96
N TYR A 28 3.84 0.46 -18.22
CA TYR A 28 2.63 1.28 -18.01
C TYR A 28 1.63 1.32 -19.19
N LEU A 29 1.95 0.76 -20.36
CA LEU A 29 1.11 0.89 -21.56
C LEU A 29 -0.11 -0.05 -21.62
N PHE A 30 -0.26 -1.00 -20.70
CA PHE A 30 -1.24 -2.09 -20.83
C PHE A 30 -2.10 -2.38 -19.60
N HIS A 31 -2.03 -1.56 -18.54
CA HIS A 31 -2.78 -1.81 -17.29
C HIS A 31 -4.21 -1.28 -17.26
N ASP A 32 -4.74 -0.76 -18.36
CA ASP A 32 -6.15 -0.37 -18.45
C ASP A 32 -6.94 -1.43 -19.22
N GLY A 33 -7.67 -2.27 -18.50
CA GLY A 33 -8.61 -3.27 -19.04
C GLY A 33 -9.86 -2.66 -19.69
N GLY A 34 -9.81 -1.39 -20.10
CA GLY A 34 -10.92 -0.64 -20.67
C GLY A 34 -10.62 -0.10 -22.07
N SER A 35 -11.13 -0.81 -23.10
CA SER A 35 -11.61 -0.31 -24.40
C SER A 35 -10.78 0.70 -25.25
N ASN A 36 -9.53 1.03 -24.90
CA ASN A 36 -8.75 2.06 -25.61
C ASN A 36 -7.44 1.55 -26.23
N ALA A 37 -7.38 0.28 -26.65
CA ALA A 37 -6.34 -0.21 -27.55
C ALA A 37 -6.61 0.26 -28.99
N GLN A 38 -6.41 1.55 -29.25
CA GLN A 38 -6.42 2.11 -30.61
C GLN A 38 -5.28 1.49 -31.45
N LEU A 39 -5.57 1.32 -32.74
CA LEU A 39 -4.71 0.78 -33.80
C LEU A 39 -3.23 1.12 -33.65
N VAL A 40 -2.46 0.16 -33.13
CA VAL A 40 -0.99 0.18 -33.23
C VAL A 40 -0.63 -0.25 -34.66
N ASP A 41 0.20 0.55 -35.33
CA ASP A 41 0.73 0.25 -36.67
C ASP A 41 1.47 -1.10 -36.68
N ALA A 42 1.45 -1.83 -37.80
CA ALA A 42 2.05 -3.16 -37.90
C ALA A 42 3.56 -3.11 -37.60
N ASP A 43 4.24 -2.07 -38.07
CA ASP A 43 5.66 -1.81 -37.82
C ASP A 43 5.94 -1.56 -36.32
N ALA A 44 5.01 -0.88 -35.62
CA ALA A 44 5.12 -0.65 -34.18
C ALA A 44 4.87 -1.93 -33.38
N ALA A 45 3.98 -2.82 -33.86
CA ALA A 45 3.75 -4.13 -33.26
C ALA A 45 4.98 -5.05 -33.38
N GLU A 46 5.68 -5.01 -34.52
CA GLU A 46 6.91 -5.79 -34.73
C GLU A 46 8.06 -5.29 -33.84
N SER A 47 8.25 -3.97 -33.73
CA SER A 47 9.25 -3.39 -32.82
C SER A 47 8.94 -3.70 -31.35
N LEU A 48 7.66 -3.67 -30.96
CA LEU A 48 7.23 -4.03 -29.61
C LEU A 48 7.42 -5.53 -29.33
N PHE A 49 7.19 -6.36 -30.35
CA PHE A 49 7.37 -7.80 -30.27
C PHE A 49 8.83 -8.18 -29.98
N GLU A 50 9.80 -7.59 -30.67
CA GLU A 50 11.22 -7.89 -30.40
C GLU A 50 11.63 -7.49 -28.96
N GLY A 51 11.12 -6.38 -28.42
CA GLY A 51 11.38 -5.99 -27.03
C GLY A 51 10.73 -6.92 -25.98
N ILE A 52 9.60 -7.54 -26.31
CA ILE A 52 8.90 -8.48 -25.43
C ILE A 52 9.44 -9.90 -25.58
N LYS A 53 9.94 -10.29 -26.76
CA LYS A 53 10.55 -11.58 -27.05
C LYS A 53 11.72 -11.88 -26.13
N ASP A 54 12.66 -10.95 -25.93
CA ASP A 54 13.77 -11.17 -25.00
C ASP A 54 13.31 -11.36 -23.55
N ARG A 55 12.23 -10.70 -23.14
CA ARG A 55 11.62 -10.89 -21.81
C ARG A 55 10.96 -12.25 -21.73
N PHE A 56 10.22 -12.64 -22.75
CA PHE A 56 9.60 -13.96 -22.87
C PHE A 56 10.62 -15.08 -22.72
N LEU A 57 11.72 -15.03 -23.48
CA LEU A 57 12.75 -16.06 -23.47
C LEU A 57 13.49 -16.12 -22.13
N ARG A 58 13.77 -14.96 -21.52
CA ARG A 58 14.36 -14.91 -20.17
C ARG A 58 13.42 -15.52 -19.13
N ARG A 59 12.12 -15.20 -19.17
CA ARG A 59 11.14 -15.80 -18.24
C ARG A 59 10.98 -17.29 -18.47
N LEU A 60 10.98 -17.74 -19.73
CA LEU A 60 10.94 -19.16 -20.05
C LEU A 60 12.21 -19.87 -19.55
N THR A 61 13.38 -19.28 -19.73
CA THR A 61 14.67 -19.76 -19.20
C THR A 61 14.64 -19.86 -17.67
N ASP A 62 14.18 -18.80 -16.99
CA ASP A 62 14.06 -18.75 -15.52
C ASP A 62 13.11 -19.83 -15.00
N LEU A 63 12.05 -20.10 -15.74
CA LEU A 63 10.97 -21.01 -15.37
C LEU A 63 11.34 -22.48 -15.63
N THR A 64 12.07 -22.78 -16.70
CA THR A 64 12.48 -24.16 -17.04
C THR A 64 13.85 -24.54 -16.49
N ALA A 65 14.67 -23.56 -16.08
CA ALA A 65 16.10 -23.72 -15.80
C ALA A 65 16.87 -24.39 -16.97
N THR A 66 16.37 -24.25 -18.21
CA THR A 66 17.00 -24.77 -19.43
C THR A 66 17.49 -23.64 -20.32
N ARG A 67 18.47 -23.93 -21.17
CA ARG A 67 18.95 -22.95 -22.15
C ARG A 67 17.91 -22.83 -23.26
N VAL A 68 17.40 -21.64 -23.48
CA VAL A 68 16.45 -21.35 -24.56
C VAL A 68 17.21 -20.88 -25.80
N ALA A 69 16.92 -21.48 -26.96
CA ALA A 69 17.33 -21.00 -28.27
C ALA A 69 16.08 -20.74 -29.11
N VAL A 70 16.02 -19.62 -29.82
CA VAL A 70 14.91 -19.32 -30.73
C VAL A 70 15.32 -19.63 -32.15
N GLN A 71 14.45 -20.34 -32.85
CA GLN A 71 14.54 -20.49 -34.28
C GLN A 71 13.24 -19.96 -34.87
N GLN A 72 13.29 -18.75 -35.43
CA GLN A 72 12.18 -18.19 -36.17
C GLN A 72 12.31 -18.65 -37.62
N ASP A 73 11.38 -19.50 -38.05
CA ASP A 73 11.26 -19.87 -39.46
C ASP A 73 10.45 -18.78 -40.15
N THR A 74 11.10 -17.93 -40.94
CA THR A 74 10.44 -16.85 -41.68
C THR A 74 9.50 -17.35 -42.78
N SER A 75 9.52 -18.65 -43.10
CA SER A 75 8.65 -19.27 -44.10
C SER A 75 7.36 -19.86 -43.52
N CYS A 76 7.25 -19.99 -42.19
CA CYS A 76 6.11 -20.60 -41.51
C CYS A 76 5.49 -19.61 -40.52
N ASP A 77 4.16 -19.56 -40.42
CA ASP A 77 3.41 -18.81 -39.40
C ASP A 77 3.59 -19.42 -37.98
N THR A 78 4.76 -20.00 -37.70
CA THR A 78 5.07 -20.77 -36.51
C THR A 78 6.32 -20.23 -35.82
N PHE A 79 6.14 -19.74 -34.60
CA PHE A 79 7.24 -19.31 -33.73
C PHE A 79 7.74 -20.51 -32.91
N THR A 80 8.92 -21.02 -33.24
CA THR A 80 9.49 -22.21 -32.58
C THR A 80 10.57 -21.83 -31.57
N VAL A 81 10.41 -22.31 -30.34
CA VAL A 81 11.35 -22.12 -29.24
C VAL A 81 11.94 -23.48 -28.87
N HIS A 82 13.26 -23.60 -29.01
CA HIS A 82 14.00 -24.81 -28.66
C HIS A 82 14.53 -24.70 -27.23
N LEU A 83 14.11 -25.63 -26.38
CA LEU A 83 14.53 -25.74 -24.98
C LEU A 83 15.59 -26.83 -24.88
N VAL A 84 16.85 -26.43 -24.65
CA VAL A 84 18.00 -27.32 -24.56
C VAL A 84 18.36 -27.53 -23.09
N GLY A 85 18.24 -28.78 -22.63
CA GLY A 85 18.61 -29.15 -21.25
C GLY A 85 17.92 -30.40 -20.75
N HIS A 86 18.22 -30.81 -19.51
CA HIS A 86 17.47 -31.87 -18.86
C HIS A 86 16.16 -31.29 -18.32
N MET A 87 15.04 -31.93 -18.63
CA MET A 87 13.71 -31.48 -18.23
C MET A 87 12.90 -32.68 -17.77
N SER A 88 12.22 -32.56 -16.62
CA SER A 88 11.38 -33.67 -16.16
C SER A 88 10.13 -33.81 -17.02
N GLU A 89 9.50 -34.99 -16.97
CA GLU A 89 8.23 -35.27 -17.65
C GLU A 89 7.12 -34.29 -17.23
N GLU A 90 7.10 -33.90 -15.95
CA GLU A 90 6.17 -32.89 -15.44
C GLU A 90 6.37 -31.52 -16.12
N HIS A 91 7.62 -31.11 -16.31
CA HIS A 91 7.93 -29.86 -17.03
C HIS A 91 7.57 -29.96 -18.51
N GLN A 92 7.75 -31.12 -19.16
CA GLN A 92 7.28 -31.35 -20.54
C GLN A 92 5.76 -31.23 -20.65
N LYS A 93 5.03 -31.84 -19.72
CA LYS A 93 3.56 -31.75 -19.67
C LYS A 93 3.09 -30.30 -19.50
N LEU A 94 3.72 -29.55 -18.59
CA LEU A 94 3.38 -28.16 -18.31
C LEU A 94 3.72 -27.23 -19.49
N LEU A 95 4.81 -27.50 -20.23
CA LEU A 95 5.10 -26.80 -21.48
C LEU A 95 4.04 -27.07 -22.56
N GLY A 96 3.54 -28.30 -22.65
CA GLY A 96 2.42 -28.62 -23.55
C GLY A 96 1.15 -27.85 -23.21
N VAL A 97 0.84 -27.67 -21.91
CA VAL A 97 -0.29 -26.84 -21.45
C VAL A 97 -0.07 -25.37 -21.79
N LEU A 98 1.14 -24.84 -21.53
CA LEU A 98 1.49 -23.47 -21.87
C LEU A 98 1.41 -23.22 -23.38
N GLU A 99 1.96 -24.12 -24.20
CA GLU A 99 1.89 -24.06 -25.66
C GLU A 99 0.43 -24.04 -26.14
N GLY A 100 -0.40 -24.95 -25.61
CA GLY A 100 -1.83 -24.99 -25.93
C GLY A 100 -2.55 -23.69 -25.58
N ALA A 101 -2.28 -23.12 -24.41
CA ALA A 101 -2.91 -21.87 -23.97
C ALA A 101 -2.43 -20.65 -24.78
N LEU A 102 -1.13 -20.56 -25.10
CA LEU A 102 -0.59 -19.51 -25.98
C LEU A 102 -1.21 -19.58 -27.37
N ASN A 103 -1.36 -20.79 -27.94
CA ASN A 103 -1.99 -21.02 -29.23
C ASN A 103 -3.50 -20.75 -29.24
N CYS A 104 -4.19 -21.09 -28.15
CA CYS A 104 -5.60 -20.76 -28.00
C CYS A 104 -5.80 -19.24 -28.00
N ARG A 105 -4.95 -18.52 -27.27
CA ARG A 105 -4.99 -17.06 -27.20
C ARG A 105 -4.59 -16.37 -28.50
N SER A 106 -3.65 -16.93 -29.28
CA SER A 106 -3.25 -16.33 -30.55
C SER A 106 -4.32 -16.42 -31.64
N LYS A 107 -5.21 -17.42 -31.57
CA LYS A 107 -6.21 -17.73 -32.60
C LYS A 107 -7.59 -17.09 -32.36
N ASN A 108 -7.90 -16.73 -31.12
CA ASN A 108 -9.25 -16.29 -30.74
C ASN A 108 -9.39 -14.77 -30.63
N ALA A 109 -10.58 -14.27 -30.93
CA ALA A 109 -10.93 -12.86 -30.77
C ALA A 109 -11.01 -12.48 -29.27
N PRO A 110 -10.73 -11.21 -28.91
CA PRO A 110 -10.89 -10.74 -27.54
C PRO A 110 -12.33 -10.94 -27.04
N GLY A 111 -12.48 -11.49 -25.83
CA GLY A 111 -13.76 -11.62 -25.13
C GLY A 111 -14.49 -12.96 -25.28
N CYS A 112 -13.89 -13.98 -25.91
CA CYS A 112 -14.47 -15.33 -25.91
C CYS A 112 -14.13 -16.12 -24.63
N ASP A 113 -14.98 -17.07 -24.26
CA ASP A 113 -14.79 -17.90 -23.06
C ASP A 113 -13.49 -18.73 -23.13
N GLU A 114 -13.10 -19.17 -24.33
CA GLU A 114 -11.85 -19.91 -24.55
C GLU A 114 -10.62 -19.06 -24.21
N LEU A 115 -10.69 -17.74 -24.41
CA LEU A 115 -9.60 -16.82 -24.10
C LEU A 115 -9.40 -16.68 -22.58
N VAL A 116 -10.50 -16.55 -21.83
CA VAL A 116 -10.48 -16.48 -20.36
C VAL A 116 -9.93 -17.79 -19.80
N GLN A 117 -10.36 -18.92 -20.35
CA GLN A 117 -9.83 -20.23 -19.98
C GLN A 117 -8.33 -20.35 -20.28
N ALA A 118 -7.87 -19.86 -21.44
CA ALA A 118 -6.46 -19.87 -21.80
C ALA A 118 -5.62 -19.00 -20.85
N GLU A 119 -6.09 -17.80 -20.48
CA GLU A 119 -5.40 -16.95 -19.48
C GLU A 119 -5.29 -17.64 -18.12
N GLN A 120 -6.38 -18.25 -17.66
CA GLN A 120 -6.38 -18.99 -16.41
C GLN A 120 -5.45 -20.21 -16.46
N GLN A 121 -5.38 -20.91 -17.60
CA GLN A 121 -4.45 -22.02 -17.81
C GLN A 121 -2.99 -21.56 -17.77
N ILE A 122 -2.65 -20.43 -18.42
CA ILE A 122 -1.32 -19.82 -18.34
C ILE A 122 -0.99 -19.52 -16.87
N ARG A 123 -1.92 -18.86 -16.16
CA ARG A 123 -1.74 -18.49 -14.76
C ARG A 123 -1.50 -19.70 -13.87
N ASN A 124 -2.39 -20.70 -13.90
CA ASN A 124 -2.28 -21.93 -13.11
C ASN A 124 -0.96 -22.66 -13.37
N THR A 125 -0.57 -22.79 -14.64
CA THR A 125 0.67 -23.47 -15.04
C THR A 125 1.90 -22.74 -14.50
N VAL A 126 1.94 -21.41 -14.62
CA VAL A 126 3.04 -20.60 -14.08
C VAL A 126 3.09 -20.70 -12.57
N PHE A 127 1.97 -20.54 -11.87
CA PHE A 127 1.93 -20.61 -10.40
C PHE A 127 2.38 -21.97 -9.86
N GLN A 128 1.93 -23.06 -10.50
CA GLN A 128 2.36 -24.42 -10.15
C GLN A 128 3.88 -24.59 -10.26
N TRP A 129 4.50 -24.02 -11.30
CA TRP A 129 5.95 -24.08 -11.47
C TRP A 129 6.72 -23.25 -10.47
N TYR A 130 6.23 -22.06 -10.14
CA TYR A 130 6.91 -21.19 -9.19
C TYR A 130 6.68 -21.58 -7.73
N THR A 131 5.73 -22.47 -7.42
CA THR A 131 5.37 -22.86 -6.03
C THR A 131 6.59 -23.15 -5.14
N PRO A 132 7.59 -23.95 -5.53
CA PRO A 132 8.75 -24.21 -4.66
C PRO A 132 9.55 -22.95 -4.34
N ARG A 133 9.81 -22.11 -5.35
CA ARG A 133 10.56 -20.85 -5.23
C ARG A 133 9.77 -19.80 -4.45
N THR A 134 8.45 -19.76 -4.62
CA THR A 134 7.54 -18.90 -3.85
C THR A 134 7.63 -19.25 -2.37
N LYS A 135 7.50 -20.54 -2.02
CA LYS A 135 7.61 -21.02 -0.62
C LYS A 135 8.97 -20.72 0.01
N GLU A 136 10.05 -20.89 -0.75
CA GLU A 136 11.39 -20.52 -0.32
C GLU A 136 11.50 -19.00 -0.07
N SER A 137 10.99 -18.18 -0.99
CA SER A 137 11.00 -16.72 -0.87
C SER A 137 10.19 -16.23 0.35
N ILE A 138 9.03 -16.83 0.62
CA ILE A 138 8.23 -16.57 1.83
C ILE A 138 9.05 -16.85 3.09
N THR A 139 9.74 -17.99 3.12
CA THR A 139 10.58 -18.41 4.25
C THR A 139 11.76 -17.45 4.46
N HIS A 140 12.40 -17.00 3.39
CA HIS A 140 13.48 -16.02 3.46
C HIS A 140 12.99 -14.65 3.90
N ILE A 141 11.86 -14.16 3.38
CA ILE A 141 11.28 -12.88 3.82
C ILE A 141 11.00 -12.89 5.32
N ARG A 142 10.42 -13.97 5.85
CA ARG A 142 10.18 -14.13 7.30
C ARG A 142 11.49 -14.11 8.09
N THR A 143 12.50 -14.84 7.61
CA THR A 143 13.83 -14.87 8.23
C THR A 143 14.43 -13.47 8.29
N ILE A 144 14.31 -12.70 7.21
CA ILE A 144 14.80 -11.32 7.13
C ILE A 144 14.07 -10.41 8.12
N PHE A 145 12.73 -10.46 8.17
CA PHE A 145 11.97 -9.68 9.15
C PHE A 145 12.33 -10.03 10.59
N ASN A 146 12.55 -11.31 10.89
CA ASN A 146 13.00 -11.75 12.21
C ASN A 146 14.43 -11.26 12.52
N GLN A 147 15.34 -11.35 11.55
CA GLN A 147 16.72 -10.91 11.70
C GLN A 147 16.82 -9.39 11.94
N TYR A 148 15.96 -8.61 11.30
CA TYR A 148 15.92 -7.15 11.39
C TYR A 148 14.75 -6.63 12.24
N LYS A 149 14.21 -7.47 13.13
CA LYS A 149 13.00 -7.16 13.90
C LYS A 149 13.05 -5.81 14.60
N THR A 150 14.14 -5.49 15.30
CA THR A 150 14.28 -4.22 16.01
C THR A 150 14.19 -3.01 15.10
N VAL A 151 14.82 -3.08 13.92
CA VAL A 151 14.81 -2.00 12.91
C VAL A 151 13.42 -1.84 12.31
N PHE A 152 12.73 -2.96 12.12
CA PHE A 152 11.36 -2.94 11.61
C PHE A 152 10.38 -2.40 12.65
N ASP A 153 10.52 -2.78 13.92
CA ASP A 153 9.70 -2.26 15.03
C ASP A 153 9.92 -0.75 15.24
N ASP A 154 11.15 -0.25 15.07
CA ASP A 154 11.47 1.20 15.04
C ASP A 154 10.74 1.90 13.88
N LEU A 155 10.77 1.30 12.68
CA LEU A 155 10.05 1.81 11.52
C LEU A 155 8.55 1.88 11.76
N LEU A 156 7.94 0.84 12.35
CA LEU A 156 6.51 0.84 12.69
C LEU A 156 6.19 2.00 13.62
N SER A 157 6.99 2.17 14.69
CA SER A 157 6.82 3.26 15.64
C SER A 157 6.86 4.63 14.97
N ASN A 158 7.76 4.80 14.01
CA ASN A 158 7.87 6.04 13.24
C ASN A 158 6.68 6.23 12.27
N LEU A 159 6.26 5.20 11.54
CA LEU A 159 5.14 5.26 10.60
C LEU A 159 3.81 5.56 11.32
N PHE A 160 3.65 5.09 12.55
CA PHE A 160 2.48 5.38 13.40
C PHE A 160 2.59 6.69 14.19
N GLY A 161 3.64 7.49 13.95
CA GLY A 161 3.80 8.82 14.56
C GLY A 161 4.10 8.79 16.06
N LEU A 162 4.68 7.69 16.56
CA LEU A 162 4.96 7.53 18.00
C LEU A 162 6.29 8.15 18.42
N ASN A 163 7.22 8.29 17.48
CA ASN A 163 8.46 9.02 17.64
C ASN A 163 8.35 10.32 16.82
N ASP A 164 7.62 11.29 17.35
CA ASP A 164 7.33 12.56 16.69
C ASP A 164 8.54 13.50 16.78
N ASP A 165 9.60 13.19 16.01
CA ASP A 165 10.73 14.09 15.78
C ASP A 165 10.46 15.13 14.68
N GLY A 166 9.18 15.28 14.28
CA GLY A 166 8.63 16.44 13.57
C GLY A 166 9.19 16.71 12.17
N SER A 167 9.95 15.80 11.57
CA SER A 167 10.68 16.10 10.32
C SER A 167 10.84 14.96 9.31
N SER A 168 10.36 13.75 9.58
CA SER A 168 10.61 12.61 8.69
C SER A 168 9.50 12.42 7.66
N THR A 169 9.79 12.75 6.39
CA THR A 169 8.98 12.42 5.22
C THR A 169 9.09 10.93 4.91
N PHE A 170 8.55 10.07 5.79
CA PHE A 170 8.53 8.63 5.52
C PHE A 170 7.60 8.31 4.34
N ASP A 171 8.02 7.31 3.59
CA ASP A 171 7.26 6.77 2.47
C ASP A 171 6.13 5.89 2.98
N ARG A 172 5.00 6.52 3.38
CA ARG A 172 3.85 5.82 3.98
C ARG A 172 3.28 4.74 3.06
N GLU A 173 3.16 5.02 1.76
CA GLU A 173 2.67 4.04 0.78
C GLU A 173 3.50 2.76 0.80
N LEU A 174 4.84 2.87 0.69
CA LEU A 174 5.70 1.71 0.73
C LEU A 174 5.72 1.06 2.12
N GLY A 175 5.68 1.88 3.18
CA GLY A 175 5.55 1.45 4.56
C GLY A 175 4.38 0.48 4.75
N ASP A 176 3.18 0.90 4.38
CA ASP A 176 1.95 0.11 4.51
C ASP A 176 2.04 -1.22 3.75
N ARG A 177 2.63 -1.21 2.55
CA ARG A 177 2.81 -2.43 1.75
C ARG A 177 3.82 -3.40 2.35
N VAL A 178 4.91 -2.89 2.93
CA VAL A 178 5.90 -3.71 3.63
C VAL A 178 5.30 -4.31 4.91
N ILE A 179 4.44 -3.56 5.62
CA ILE A 179 3.68 -4.04 6.78
C ILE A 179 2.70 -5.15 6.36
N GLU A 180 1.94 -4.92 5.28
CA GLU A 180 1.01 -5.90 4.73
C GLU A 180 1.75 -7.20 4.32
N LEU A 181 2.91 -7.05 3.68
CA LEU A 181 3.79 -8.16 3.29
C LEU A 181 4.26 -8.95 4.51
N GLN A 182 4.74 -8.27 5.56
CA GLN A 182 5.18 -8.90 6.79
C GLN A 182 4.04 -9.66 7.46
N SER A 183 2.85 -9.05 7.58
CA SER A 183 1.69 -9.68 8.18
C SER A 183 1.25 -10.93 7.41
N LYS A 184 1.16 -10.84 6.07
CA LYS A 184 0.75 -11.98 5.25
C LYS A 184 1.77 -13.10 5.28
N THR A 185 3.08 -12.79 5.19
CA THR A 185 4.12 -13.82 5.28
C THR A 185 4.11 -14.57 6.61
N TRP A 186 3.73 -13.92 7.71
CA TRP A 186 3.58 -14.56 9.02
C TRP A 186 2.34 -15.44 9.17
N MET A 187 1.30 -15.27 8.33
CA MET A 187 0.15 -16.19 8.35
C MET A 187 0.52 -17.60 7.89
N PHE A 188 1.60 -17.77 7.13
CA PHE A 188 2.06 -19.06 6.63
C PHE A 188 2.87 -19.87 7.67
N VAL A 189 2.53 -19.77 8.95
CA VAL A 189 3.13 -20.61 10.01
C VAL A 189 2.38 -21.94 10.08
N GLY A 190 2.78 -22.94 9.27
CA GLY A 190 2.16 -24.26 9.28
C GLY A 190 2.49 -25.12 8.06
N ALA A 191 2.00 -26.36 8.03
CA ALA A 191 2.31 -27.35 7.00
C ALA A 191 1.47 -27.21 5.71
N GLN A 192 0.43 -26.38 5.69
CA GLN A 192 -0.41 -26.19 4.50
C GLN A 192 -0.63 -24.71 4.24
N ILE A 193 -0.17 -24.29 3.07
CA ILE A 193 -0.45 -22.97 2.49
C ILE A 193 -1.61 -23.19 1.52
N HIS A 194 -2.74 -22.49 1.74
CA HIS A 194 -3.81 -22.51 0.75
C HIS A 194 -3.35 -21.75 -0.50
N HIS A 195 -3.64 -22.31 -1.68
CA HIS A 195 -3.23 -21.74 -2.97
C HIS A 195 -3.68 -20.28 -3.14
N GLU A 196 -4.89 -19.94 -2.68
CA GLU A 196 -5.45 -18.59 -2.75
C GLU A 196 -4.67 -17.56 -1.91
N GLU A 197 -4.17 -17.96 -0.75
CA GLU A 197 -3.36 -17.10 0.10
C GLU A 197 -1.97 -16.87 -0.51
N GLU A 198 -1.39 -17.91 -1.12
CA GLU A 198 -0.15 -17.81 -1.89
C GLU A 198 -0.29 -16.84 -3.05
N GLU A 199 -1.35 -16.96 -3.85
CA GLU A 199 -1.66 -16.03 -4.94
C GLU A 199 -1.81 -14.58 -4.45
N THR A 200 -2.53 -14.38 -3.35
CA THR A 200 -2.73 -13.05 -2.76
C THR A 200 -1.40 -12.42 -2.36
N LEU A 201 -0.49 -13.22 -1.78
CA LEU A 201 0.83 -12.76 -1.37
C LEU A 201 1.74 -12.46 -2.58
N VAL A 202 1.74 -13.33 -3.59
CA VAL A 202 2.46 -13.11 -4.85
C VAL A 202 1.98 -11.82 -5.53
N GLY A 203 0.66 -11.59 -5.57
CA GLY A 203 0.06 -10.39 -6.13
C GLY A 203 0.45 -9.13 -5.35
N LEU A 204 0.55 -9.20 -4.02
CA LEU A 204 1.06 -8.09 -3.21
C LEU A 204 2.53 -7.79 -3.53
N ALA A 205 3.39 -8.80 -3.59
CA ALA A 205 4.79 -8.63 -3.92
C ALA A 205 4.99 -8.04 -5.33
N HIS A 206 4.17 -8.47 -6.30
CA HIS A 206 4.16 -7.92 -7.64
C HIS A 206 3.81 -6.41 -7.64
N ARG A 207 2.77 -5.99 -6.91
CA ARG A 207 2.42 -4.57 -6.78
C ARG A 207 3.53 -3.75 -6.12
N ILE A 208 4.24 -4.31 -5.13
CA ILE A 208 5.40 -3.63 -4.52
C ILE A 208 6.51 -3.43 -5.55
N CYS A 209 6.77 -4.41 -6.41
CA CYS A 209 7.76 -4.29 -7.48
C CYS A 209 7.41 -3.23 -8.53
N GLN A 210 6.14 -2.90 -8.71
CA GLN A 210 5.68 -1.88 -9.65
C GLN A 210 5.85 -0.44 -9.14
N LEU A 211 6.22 -0.26 -7.87
CA LEU A 211 6.47 1.07 -7.32
C LEU A 211 7.76 1.66 -7.89
N ASP A 212 7.67 2.87 -8.43
CA ASP A 212 8.82 3.56 -9.03
C ASP A 212 9.97 3.71 -8.04
N GLY A 213 11.18 3.31 -8.44
CA GLY A 213 12.37 3.45 -7.59
C GLY A 213 12.33 2.61 -6.30
N ILE A 214 11.54 1.53 -6.26
CA ILE A 214 11.33 0.67 -5.09
C ILE A 214 12.60 0.32 -4.32
N GLN A 215 13.71 0.03 -5.00
CA GLN A 215 14.98 -0.32 -4.33
C GLN A 215 15.54 0.85 -3.50
N LEU A 216 15.48 2.08 -4.02
CA LEU A 216 15.92 3.28 -3.32
C LEU A 216 14.93 3.66 -2.21
N ARG A 217 13.62 3.54 -2.49
CA ARG A 217 12.56 3.79 -1.52
C ARG A 217 12.65 2.85 -0.33
N LEU A 218 12.84 1.54 -0.56
CA LEU A 218 13.06 0.54 0.50
C LEU A 218 14.32 0.84 1.31
N LYS A 219 15.41 1.26 0.65
CA LYS A 219 16.65 1.62 1.33
C LYS A 219 16.47 2.84 2.24
N SER A 220 15.73 3.84 1.77
CA SER A 220 15.40 5.05 2.55
C SER A 220 14.48 4.71 3.71
N LEU A 221 13.43 3.91 3.46
CA LEU A 221 12.43 3.53 4.44
C LEU A 221 13.02 2.69 5.58
N LEU A 222 13.78 1.64 5.24
CA LEU A 222 14.27 0.67 6.23
C LEU A 222 15.56 1.10 6.93
N GLY A 223 16.21 2.18 6.48
CA GLY A 223 17.45 2.73 7.05
C GLY A 223 18.71 1.85 6.95
N LYS A 224 18.56 0.52 6.79
CA LYS A 224 19.66 -0.44 6.65
C LYS A 224 19.74 -0.99 5.23
N THR A 225 20.89 -0.76 4.58
CA THR A 225 21.16 -1.23 3.21
C THR A 225 21.05 -2.76 3.08
N ALA A 226 21.55 -3.52 4.07
CA ALA A 226 21.49 -4.99 4.03
C ALA A 226 20.06 -5.53 4.14
N PHE A 227 19.24 -4.92 5.01
CA PHE A 227 17.83 -5.29 5.17
C PHE A 227 17.06 -5.00 3.88
N SER A 228 17.14 -3.77 3.39
CA SER A 228 16.45 -3.35 2.15
C SER A 228 16.87 -4.14 0.91
N THR A 229 18.16 -4.41 0.73
CA THR A 229 18.64 -5.16 -0.45
C THR A 229 18.16 -6.61 -0.43
N GLN A 230 18.24 -7.29 0.72
CA GLN A 230 17.77 -8.67 0.85
C GLN A 230 16.26 -8.76 0.70
N LEU A 231 15.52 -7.88 1.38
CA LEU A 231 14.07 -7.86 1.31
C LEU A 231 13.61 -7.57 -0.13
N TYR A 232 14.22 -6.60 -0.81
CA TYR A 232 13.92 -6.29 -2.21
C TYR A 232 14.12 -7.51 -3.13
N ALA A 233 15.25 -8.22 -3.00
CA ALA A 233 15.53 -9.39 -3.82
C ALA A 233 14.43 -10.46 -3.69
N HIS A 234 14.01 -10.77 -2.46
CA HIS A 234 12.97 -11.77 -2.24
C HIS A 234 11.56 -11.28 -2.56
N ILE A 235 11.25 -9.98 -2.44
CA ILE A 235 10.01 -9.41 -2.95
C ILE A 235 9.95 -9.58 -4.48
N CYS A 236 11.06 -9.30 -5.17
CA CYS A 236 11.16 -9.53 -6.60
C CYS A 236 10.98 -11.01 -6.93
N ASP A 237 11.65 -11.92 -6.24
CA ASP A 237 11.49 -13.36 -6.45
C ASP A 237 10.03 -13.81 -6.25
N LEU A 238 9.42 -13.38 -5.14
CA LEU A 238 8.03 -13.67 -4.78
C LEU A 238 7.03 -13.13 -5.81
N GLY A 239 7.25 -11.93 -6.37
CA GLY A 239 6.40 -11.35 -7.41
C GLY A 239 6.69 -11.84 -8.84
N SER A 240 7.65 -12.76 -9.03
CA SER A 240 8.02 -13.29 -10.35
C SER A 240 6.89 -14.02 -11.10
N PRO A 241 6.02 -14.81 -10.45
CA PRO A 241 4.96 -15.54 -11.15
C PRO A 241 4.02 -14.59 -11.90
N GLU A 242 3.54 -13.53 -11.25
CA GLU A 242 2.66 -12.54 -11.88
C GLU A 242 3.35 -11.80 -13.04
N ARG A 243 4.64 -11.48 -12.91
CA ARG A 243 5.41 -10.90 -14.03
C ARG A 243 5.53 -11.88 -15.21
N ALA A 244 5.71 -13.17 -14.94
CA ALA A 244 5.78 -14.20 -15.98
C ALA A 244 4.41 -14.34 -16.68
N VAL A 245 3.31 -14.42 -15.92
CA VAL A 245 1.94 -14.44 -16.47
C VAL A 245 1.71 -13.22 -17.36
N GLY A 246 1.95 -12.01 -16.86
CA GLY A 246 1.77 -10.79 -17.64
C GLY A 246 2.66 -10.74 -18.89
N THR A 247 3.85 -11.36 -18.87
CA THR A 247 4.71 -11.47 -20.06
C THR A 247 4.12 -12.45 -21.07
N PHE A 248 3.72 -13.64 -20.64
CA PHE A 248 3.16 -14.68 -21.51
C PHE A 248 1.83 -14.25 -22.16
N THR A 249 0.97 -13.59 -21.39
CA THR A 249 -0.29 -13.02 -21.87
C THR A 249 -0.08 -11.94 -22.94
N ARG A 250 0.93 -11.06 -22.76
CA ARG A 250 1.30 -10.03 -23.74
C ARG A 250 1.91 -10.64 -25.01
N VAL A 251 2.79 -11.63 -24.88
CA VAL A 251 3.39 -12.34 -26.02
C VAL A 251 2.32 -13.00 -26.88
N ALA A 252 1.39 -13.73 -26.25
CA ALA A 252 0.30 -14.38 -26.96
C ALA A 252 -0.64 -13.38 -27.65
N TYR A 253 -0.87 -12.22 -27.05
CA TYR A 253 -1.59 -11.12 -27.70
C TYR A 253 -0.84 -10.54 -28.91
N LEU A 254 0.49 -10.44 -28.85
CA LEU A 254 1.27 -9.97 -30.00
C LEU A 254 1.33 -11.01 -31.12
N PHE A 255 1.34 -12.31 -30.79
CA PHE A 255 1.26 -13.36 -31.81
C PHE A 255 -0.01 -13.27 -32.65
N SER A 256 -1.17 -12.94 -32.05
CA SER A 256 -2.40 -12.73 -32.83
C SER A 256 -2.35 -11.52 -33.76
N ARG A 257 -1.49 -10.53 -33.47
CA ARG A 257 -1.30 -9.32 -34.28
C ARG A 257 -0.26 -9.49 -35.38
N SER A 258 0.76 -10.31 -35.16
CA SER A 258 1.91 -10.50 -36.07
C SER A 258 1.74 -11.67 -37.06
N ASN A 259 0.52 -12.14 -37.31
CA ASN A 259 0.22 -13.32 -38.14
C ASN A 259 0.95 -14.61 -37.70
N ILE A 260 1.37 -14.71 -36.44
CA ILE A 260 1.98 -15.93 -35.91
C ILE A 260 0.85 -16.84 -35.43
N ALA A 261 0.44 -17.76 -36.32
CA ALA A 261 -0.68 -18.66 -36.07
C ALA A 261 -0.37 -19.71 -35.00
N ASN A 262 0.89 -20.14 -34.87
CA ASN A 262 1.28 -21.18 -33.93
C ASN A 262 2.58 -20.85 -33.18
N VAL A 263 2.64 -21.28 -31.93
CA VAL A 263 3.80 -21.29 -31.06
C VAL A 263 4.13 -22.75 -30.80
N ARG A 264 5.40 -23.11 -30.91
CA ARG A 264 5.86 -24.48 -30.64
C ARG A 264 7.02 -24.45 -29.65
N LEU A 265 6.86 -25.13 -28.52
CA LEU A 265 7.88 -25.25 -27.48
C LEU A 265 8.52 -26.64 -27.57
N VAL A 266 9.66 -26.74 -28.26
CA VAL A 266 10.32 -28.02 -28.54
C VAL A 266 11.42 -28.28 -27.54
N HIS A 267 11.27 -29.33 -26.73
CA HIS A 267 12.36 -29.84 -25.91
C HIS A 267 13.35 -30.61 -26.77
N VAL A 268 14.59 -30.16 -26.81
CA VAL A 268 15.70 -30.89 -27.44
C VAL A 268 16.45 -31.57 -26.30
N GLY A 269 16.21 -32.88 -26.13
CA GLY A 269 16.96 -33.70 -25.18
C GLY A 269 18.47 -33.54 -25.43
N ALA A 270 19.28 -33.73 -24.39
CA ALA A 270 20.75 -33.60 -24.44
C ALA A 270 21.44 -34.71 -25.27
N GLY A 271 20.94 -34.98 -26.48
CA GLY A 271 21.40 -36.00 -27.41
C GLY A 271 22.67 -35.58 -28.15
N SER A 272 23.82 -35.92 -27.56
CA SER A 272 24.97 -36.59 -28.19
C SER A 272 25.46 -36.14 -29.58
N GLY A 273 25.53 -34.83 -29.89
CA GLY A 273 26.02 -34.40 -31.21
C GLY A 273 26.64 -33.00 -31.33
N GLU A 274 26.75 -32.22 -30.26
CA GLU A 274 27.29 -30.86 -30.37
C GLU A 274 28.83 -30.85 -30.34
N LYS A 275 29.44 -30.57 -31.50
CA LYS A 275 30.86 -30.20 -31.61
C LYS A 275 31.09 -28.93 -30.80
N LYS A 276 31.94 -29.05 -29.79
CA LYS A 276 32.45 -28.01 -28.89
C LYS A 276 32.73 -26.69 -29.65
N PRO A 277 32.05 -25.57 -29.34
CA PRO A 277 32.49 -24.26 -29.82
C PRO A 277 33.83 -23.88 -29.15
N PRO A 278 34.66 -23.03 -29.81
CA PRO A 278 35.99 -22.70 -29.31
C PRO A 278 35.89 -22.02 -27.94
N SER A 279 36.65 -22.58 -26.99
CA SER A 279 36.75 -22.11 -25.61
C SER A 279 37.28 -20.67 -25.55
N THR A 280 36.41 -19.72 -25.22
CA THR A 280 36.84 -18.47 -24.57
C THR A 280 37.09 -18.77 -23.09
N SER A 281 38.29 -18.38 -22.66
CA SER A 281 38.91 -18.58 -21.35
C SER A 281 38.02 -18.26 -20.14
N ASP A 282 38.04 -19.19 -19.19
CA ASP A 282 37.55 -19.06 -17.82
C ASP A 282 38.15 -17.85 -17.09
N ALA A 283 37.27 -16.98 -16.58
CA ALA A 283 37.57 -16.07 -15.48
C ALA A 283 36.74 -16.52 -14.27
N THR A 284 37.31 -17.42 -13.47
CA THR A 284 36.74 -17.94 -12.23
C THR A 284 36.58 -16.80 -11.22
N ARG A 285 35.35 -16.29 -11.05
CA ARG A 285 35.03 -15.33 -10.00
C ARG A 285 34.86 -16.10 -8.69
N ALA A 286 35.94 -16.19 -7.93
CA ALA A 286 35.94 -16.77 -6.58
C ALA A 286 34.93 -16.03 -5.68
N ARG A 287 34.07 -16.82 -5.02
CA ARG A 287 33.14 -16.39 -3.98
C ARG A 287 33.97 -15.92 -2.77
N PRO A 288 33.75 -14.72 -2.20
CA PRO A 288 34.48 -14.28 -1.02
C PRO A 288 34.08 -15.13 0.20
N PRO A 289 35.01 -15.37 1.15
CA PRO A 289 34.74 -16.17 2.34
C PRO A 289 33.71 -15.50 3.26
N PRO A 290 33.01 -16.27 4.12
CA PRO A 290 32.01 -15.74 5.03
C PRO A 290 32.66 -14.77 6.03
N TRP A 291 32.24 -13.50 5.99
CA TRP A 291 32.64 -12.49 6.95
C TRP A 291 32.00 -12.78 8.31
N THR A 292 32.75 -13.40 9.23
CA THR A 292 32.46 -13.28 10.66
C THR A 292 32.98 -11.93 11.13
N ALA A 293 32.18 -10.88 10.93
CA ALA A 293 32.50 -9.56 11.45
C ALA A 293 32.28 -9.54 12.96
N GLU A 294 33.35 -9.54 13.74
CA GLU A 294 33.27 -9.17 15.15
C GLU A 294 32.70 -7.74 15.25
N PRO A 295 31.71 -7.48 16.13
CA PRO A 295 31.16 -6.17 16.28
C PRO A 295 32.24 -5.19 16.77
N SER A 296 32.40 -4.10 16.02
CA SER A 296 33.33 -3.01 16.30
C SER A 296 33.26 -2.57 17.76
N LYS A 297 34.42 -2.25 18.35
CA LYS A 297 34.54 -1.73 19.74
C LYS A 297 33.62 -0.52 20.00
N ARG A 298 33.25 0.22 18.96
CA ARG A 298 32.30 1.35 19.01
C ARG A 298 30.85 0.89 19.23
N THR A 299 30.45 -0.24 18.65
CA THR A 299 29.12 -0.84 18.79
C THR A 299 28.95 -1.49 20.17
N LYS A 300 30.00 -2.11 20.70
CA LYS A 300 30.01 -2.67 22.07
C LYS A 300 29.90 -1.57 23.14
N ALA A 301 30.57 -0.42 22.94
CA ALA A 301 30.48 0.74 23.83
C ALA A 301 29.10 1.43 23.77
N PHE A 302 28.44 1.45 22.61
CA PHE A 302 27.10 2.00 22.44
C PHE A 302 26.03 1.12 23.14
N HIS A 303 26.08 -0.21 22.98
CA HIS A 303 25.16 -1.12 23.68
C HIS A 303 25.36 -1.16 25.20
N ALA A 304 26.56 -0.86 25.70
CA ALA A 304 26.81 -0.74 27.13
C ALA A 304 26.28 0.58 27.75
N ALA A 305 26.05 1.62 26.93
CA ALA A 305 25.60 2.93 27.38
C ALA A 305 24.08 3.17 27.19
N VAL A 306 23.42 2.38 26.33
CA VAL A 306 21.97 2.45 26.13
C VAL A 306 21.29 1.55 27.14
N LYS A 307 20.78 2.12 28.23
CA LYS A 307 19.68 1.48 28.97
C LYS A 307 18.52 1.29 28.00
N PRO A 308 17.97 0.08 27.82
CA PRO A 308 16.80 -0.09 26.97
C PRO A 308 15.65 0.70 27.59
N ALA A 309 15.24 1.78 26.92
CA ALA A 309 13.96 2.39 27.19
C ALA A 309 12.89 1.34 26.85
N GLN A 310 11.97 1.10 27.78
CA GLN A 310 10.84 0.21 27.56
C GLN A 310 10.04 0.72 26.35
N ASP A 311 9.79 -0.16 25.39
CA ASP A 311 9.11 0.14 24.13
C ASP A 311 7.60 0.41 24.38
N PRO A 312 7.12 1.64 24.15
CA PRO A 312 5.75 2.04 24.43
C PRO A 312 4.73 1.43 23.46
N THR A 313 5.08 0.69 22.40
CA THR A 313 4.08 0.04 21.52
C THR A 313 3.70 -1.37 21.96
N SER A 314 4.67 -2.15 22.44
CA SER A 314 4.44 -3.43 23.10
C SER A 314 3.41 -3.27 24.24
N ASP A 315 3.56 -2.19 25.01
CA ASP A 315 2.68 -1.92 26.14
C ASP A 315 1.26 -1.52 25.73
N PHE A 316 1.05 -0.94 24.53
CA PHE A 316 -0.27 -0.44 24.08
C PHE A 316 -1.17 -1.62 23.83
N TRP A 317 -0.65 -2.52 23.00
CA TRP A 317 -1.36 -3.70 22.58
C TRP A 317 -1.54 -4.66 23.76
N LEU A 318 -0.54 -4.80 24.63
CA LEU A 318 -0.62 -5.64 25.81
C LEU A 318 -1.71 -5.14 26.79
N GLN A 319 -1.82 -3.83 26.98
CA GLN A 319 -2.85 -3.24 27.84
C GLN A 319 -4.25 -3.29 27.22
N ALA A 320 -4.39 -3.17 25.90
CA ALA A 320 -5.69 -3.28 25.23
C ALA A 320 -6.20 -4.74 25.21
N LYS A 321 -5.31 -5.73 25.04
CA LYS A 321 -5.67 -7.16 24.97
C LYS A 321 -6.43 -7.67 26.19
N GLN A 322 -6.21 -7.12 27.38
CA GLN A 322 -6.93 -7.54 28.58
C GLN A 322 -8.45 -7.29 28.52
N TYR A 323 -8.90 -6.44 27.59
CA TYR A 323 -10.30 -6.15 27.33
C TYR A 323 -10.91 -7.07 26.27
N LEU A 324 -10.11 -7.88 25.58
CA LEU A 324 -10.60 -8.81 24.58
C LEU A 324 -11.04 -10.13 25.20
N SER A 325 -12.03 -10.76 24.57
CA SER A 325 -12.40 -12.14 24.87
C SER A 325 -11.21 -13.09 24.63
N PRO A 326 -11.12 -14.24 25.31
CA PRO A 326 -10.03 -15.20 25.08
C PRO A 326 -9.89 -15.63 23.61
N ALA A 327 -11.00 -15.68 22.86
CA ALA A 327 -10.98 -16.00 21.43
C ALA A 327 -10.28 -14.91 20.59
N ASP A 328 -10.41 -13.64 20.99
CA ASP A 328 -9.91 -12.49 20.25
C ASP A 328 -8.50 -12.05 20.67
N GLN A 329 -8.01 -12.49 21.84
CA GLN A 329 -6.69 -12.09 22.37
C GLN A 329 -5.51 -12.52 21.47
N ASN A 330 -5.70 -13.54 20.65
CA ASN A 330 -4.71 -14.04 19.70
C ASN A 330 -4.87 -13.43 18.29
N SER A 331 -5.98 -12.74 18.03
CA SER A 331 -6.24 -12.07 16.77
C SER A 331 -5.43 -10.77 16.69
N GLY A 332 -4.81 -10.50 15.53
CA GLY A 332 -4.21 -9.19 15.28
C GLY A 332 -5.29 -8.11 15.16
N LEU A 333 -4.93 -6.84 15.43
CA LEU A 333 -5.86 -5.71 15.38
C LEU A 333 -6.64 -5.63 14.06
N GLN A 334 -5.99 -5.86 12.91
CA GLN A 334 -6.64 -5.83 11.59
C GLN A 334 -7.66 -6.96 11.36
N TRP A 335 -7.60 -8.03 12.15
CA TRP A 335 -8.46 -9.21 12.02
C TRP A 335 -9.67 -9.19 12.95
N LEU A 336 -9.76 -8.20 13.85
CA LEU A 336 -10.92 -8.04 14.70
C LEU A 336 -12.09 -7.53 13.87
N GLN A 337 -13.12 -8.37 13.78
CA GLN A 337 -14.40 -8.06 13.16
C GLN A 337 -15.49 -8.03 14.24
N PRO A 338 -16.49 -7.16 14.10
CA PRO A 338 -16.67 -6.14 13.05
C PRO A 338 -15.74 -4.92 13.24
N LYS A 339 -15.72 -3.99 12.26
CA LYS A 339 -14.94 -2.73 12.32
C LYS A 339 -15.14 -1.97 13.63
N ALA A 340 -16.37 -1.90 14.14
CA ALA A 340 -16.68 -1.26 15.43
C ALA A 340 -15.86 -1.84 16.60
N LYS A 341 -15.63 -3.16 16.63
CA LYS A 341 -14.83 -3.84 17.64
C LYS A 341 -13.37 -3.41 17.60
N ARG A 342 -12.80 -3.34 16.39
CA ARG A 342 -11.44 -2.84 16.16
C ARG A 342 -11.28 -1.37 16.59
N ASP A 343 -12.20 -0.51 16.17
CA ASP A 343 -12.16 0.92 16.46
C ASP A 343 -12.34 1.19 17.98
N THR A 344 -13.18 0.40 18.64
CA THR A 344 -13.32 0.43 20.12
C THR A 344 -12.04 0.00 20.81
N LEU A 345 -11.33 -1.00 20.30
CA LEU A 345 -10.06 -1.44 20.90
C LEU A 345 -8.97 -0.37 20.78
N LEU A 346 -8.93 0.37 19.68
CA LEU A 346 -8.05 1.53 19.52
C LEU A 346 -8.34 2.62 20.57
N LEU A 347 -9.62 2.93 20.79
CA LEU A 347 -10.02 3.86 21.85
C LEU A 347 -9.54 3.36 23.22
N VAL A 348 -9.87 2.11 23.57
CA VAL A 348 -9.55 1.51 24.88
C VAL A 348 -8.04 1.49 25.13
N GLY A 349 -7.23 1.19 24.12
CA GLY A 349 -5.77 1.23 24.23
C GLY A 349 -5.24 2.63 24.54
N GLY A 350 -5.83 3.67 23.95
CA GLY A 350 -5.52 5.07 24.28
C GLY A 350 -5.95 5.42 25.72
N LEU A 351 -7.18 5.07 26.08
CA LEU A 351 -7.74 5.37 27.41
C LEU A 351 -6.99 4.66 28.54
N ALA A 352 -6.51 3.43 28.32
CA ALA A 352 -5.67 2.71 29.29
C ALA A 352 -4.39 3.49 29.65
N ARG A 353 -3.95 4.38 28.76
CA ARG A 353 -2.79 5.27 28.92
C ARG A 353 -3.17 6.68 29.33
N ARG A 354 -4.46 6.93 29.60
CA ARG A 354 -5.02 8.27 29.84
C ARG A 354 -4.76 9.22 28.67
N GLN A 355 -4.74 8.69 27.45
CA GLN A 355 -4.59 9.45 26.21
C GLN A 355 -5.89 9.39 25.40
N ASN A 356 -6.22 10.50 24.75
CA ASN A 356 -7.32 10.54 23.79
C ASN A 356 -6.90 9.86 22.47
N PRO A 357 -7.85 9.31 21.70
CA PRO A 357 -7.55 8.74 20.40
C PRO A 357 -6.91 9.78 19.47
N HIS A 358 -6.06 9.32 18.57
CA HIS A 358 -5.45 10.19 17.57
C HIS A 358 -6.49 10.60 16.51
N PRO A 359 -6.51 11.86 16.02
CA PRO A 359 -7.46 12.30 15.00
C PRO A 359 -7.50 11.47 13.70
N ASN A 360 -6.38 10.85 13.33
CA ASN A 360 -6.29 9.97 12.14
C ASN A 360 -7.01 8.63 12.32
N TRP A 361 -7.47 8.29 13.51
CA TRP A 361 -8.17 7.03 13.76
C TRP A 361 -9.67 7.23 13.62
N ASP A 362 -10.34 6.26 12.99
CA ASP A 362 -11.80 6.28 12.83
C ASP A 362 -12.53 6.35 14.18
N CYS A 363 -11.96 5.78 15.24
CA CYS A 363 -12.51 5.85 16.59
C CYS A 363 -12.63 7.29 17.12
N TYR A 364 -11.82 8.23 16.61
CA TYR A 364 -11.95 9.65 16.94
C TYR A 364 -13.30 10.22 16.48
N LEU A 365 -13.71 9.89 15.26
CA LEU A 365 -15.01 10.28 14.71
C LEU A 365 -16.12 9.45 15.35
N ASP A 366 -15.96 8.13 15.40
CA ASP A 366 -17.01 7.19 15.79
C ASP A 366 -17.51 7.44 17.22
N PHE A 367 -16.60 7.74 18.15
CA PHE A 367 -16.88 8.07 19.55
C PHE A 367 -17.06 9.56 19.83
N GLY A 368 -17.15 10.40 18.79
CA GLY A 368 -17.62 11.78 18.94
C GLY A 368 -16.61 12.78 19.48
N TYR A 369 -15.30 12.47 19.48
CA TYR A 369 -14.28 13.46 19.83
C TYR A 369 -14.31 14.68 18.92
N VAL A 370 -14.79 14.54 17.67
CA VAL A 370 -15.04 15.65 16.74
C VAL A 370 -16.04 16.69 17.25
N ALA A 371 -16.95 16.32 18.17
CA ALA A 371 -17.93 17.24 18.74
C ALA A 371 -17.34 18.08 19.89
N CYS A 372 -16.21 17.66 20.47
CA CYS A 372 -15.51 18.43 21.50
C CYS A 372 -14.85 19.66 20.89
N THR A 373 -15.05 20.85 21.46
CA THR A 373 -14.48 22.13 20.98
C THR A 373 -13.12 22.45 21.59
N SER A 374 -12.80 21.85 22.74
CA SER A 374 -11.58 22.11 23.50
C SER A 374 -10.86 20.81 23.90
N PRO A 375 -9.55 20.89 24.22
CA PRO A 375 -8.82 19.76 24.79
C PRO A 375 -9.42 19.25 26.11
N ASP A 376 -9.96 20.15 26.94
CA ASP A 376 -10.59 19.81 28.22
C ASP A 376 -11.87 18.99 28.01
N GLU A 377 -12.68 19.35 27.00
CA GLU A 377 -13.84 18.56 26.60
C GLU A 377 -13.44 17.16 26.11
N MET A 378 -12.37 17.05 25.31
CA MET A 378 -11.87 15.74 24.86
C MET A 378 -11.40 14.89 26.05
N GLN A 379 -10.73 15.51 27.02
CA GLN A 379 -10.28 14.81 28.22
C GLN A 379 -11.45 14.35 29.08
N THR A 380 -12.48 15.18 29.22
CA THR A 380 -13.73 14.82 29.91
C THR A 380 -14.42 13.65 29.21
N LEU A 381 -14.50 13.66 27.88
CA LEU A 381 -15.06 12.56 27.11
C LEU A 381 -14.26 11.26 27.28
N GLY A 382 -12.93 11.33 27.22
CA GLY A 382 -12.07 10.18 27.50
C GLY A 382 -12.23 9.65 28.92
N GLY A 383 -12.38 10.55 29.90
CA GLY A 383 -12.67 10.20 31.29
C GLY A 383 -14.00 9.47 31.44
N LEU A 384 -15.05 9.90 30.75
CA LEU A 384 -16.37 9.26 30.73
C LEU A 384 -16.29 7.84 30.17
N TYR A 385 -15.67 7.65 29.00
CA TYR A 385 -15.49 6.31 28.44
C TYR A 385 -14.62 5.42 29.33
N HIS A 386 -13.56 5.96 29.93
CA HIS A 386 -12.74 5.23 30.89
C HIS A 386 -13.53 4.82 32.13
N ALA A 387 -14.40 5.70 32.65
CA ALA A 387 -15.28 5.40 33.76
C ALA A 387 -16.22 4.23 33.43
N MET A 388 -16.90 4.26 32.27
CA MET A 388 -17.76 3.16 31.81
C MET A 388 -17.01 1.82 31.69
N LEU A 389 -15.75 1.85 31.21
CA LEU A 389 -14.89 0.67 31.14
C LEU A 389 -14.40 0.17 32.50
N SER A 390 -14.39 1.03 33.52
CA SER A 390 -13.89 0.73 34.86
C SER A 390 -15.00 0.40 35.87
N ASP A 391 -16.21 0.90 35.63
CA ASP A 391 -17.39 0.78 36.50
C ASP A 391 -17.97 -0.64 36.51
N THR A 392 -17.63 -1.47 35.52
CA THR A 392 -17.94 -2.89 35.57
C THR A 392 -17.15 -3.57 36.70
N ALA A 393 -17.86 -4.11 37.69
CA ALA A 393 -17.31 -4.78 38.88
C ALA A 393 -16.04 -5.60 38.57
N ARG A 394 -15.01 -5.41 39.42
CA ARG A 394 -13.64 -5.95 39.29
C ARG A 394 -13.61 -7.36 38.69
N GLY A 395 -13.40 -7.46 37.37
CA GLY A 395 -13.30 -8.73 36.65
C GLY A 395 -13.97 -8.77 35.27
N LEU A 396 -14.83 -7.82 34.93
CA LEU A 396 -15.65 -7.85 33.71
C LEU A 396 -15.16 -6.95 32.57
N LYS A 397 -13.84 -6.68 32.48
CA LYS A 397 -13.26 -5.88 31.38
C LYS A 397 -13.70 -6.35 29.97
N PRO A 398 -13.74 -7.67 29.68
CA PRO A 398 -14.23 -8.13 28.39
C PRO A 398 -15.70 -7.81 28.14
N GLN A 399 -16.54 -7.81 29.18
CA GLN A 399 -17.96 -7.50 29.05
C GLN A 399 -18.20 -6.01 28.85
N ALA A 400 -17.48 -5.14 29.59
CA ALA A 400 -17.52 -3.70 29.38
C ALA A 400 -17.14 -3.32 27.94
N PHE A 401 -16.07 -3.95 27.45
CA PHE A 401 -15.61 -3.79 26.09
C PHE A 401 -16.64 -4.27 25.07
N GLU A 402 -17.21 -5.47 25.27
CA GLU A 402 -18.27 -6.01 24.41
C GLU A 402 -19.49 -5.08 24.35
N ASN A 403 -19.97 -4.60 25.49
CA ASN A 403 -21.08 -3.65 25.54
C ASN A 403 -20.75 -2.37 24.78
N LEU A 404 -19.55 -1.83 24.94
CA LEU A 404 -19.14 -0.58 24.30
C LEU A 404 -19.07 -0.71 22.77
N TRP A 405 -18.42 -1.75 22.24
CA TRP A 405 -18.31 -1.89 20.79
C TRP A 405 -19.64 -2.28 20.16
N GLN A 406 -20.47 -3.09 20.82
CA GLN A 406 -21.81 -3.43 20.33
C GLN A 406 -22.73 -2.20 20.33
N ALA A 407 -22.63 -1.33 21.33
CA ALA A 407 -23.35 -0.07 21.35
C ALA A 407 -22.90 0.85 20.21
N LEU A 408 -21.59 0.93 19.93
CA LEU A 408 -21.09 1.64 18.75
C LEU A 408 -21.65 1.03 17.46
N ASP A 409 -21.65 -0.31 17.35
CA ASP A 409 -22.09 -1.00 16.14
C ASP A 409 -23.57 -0.73 15.82
N ARG A 410 -24.40 -0.68 16.86
CA ARG A 410 -25.85 -0.48 16.79
C ARG A 410 -26.31 0.98 16.89
N ASP A 411 -25.39 1.94 16.80
CA ASP A 411 -25.68 3.38 16.99
C ASP A 411 -26.41 3.68 18.33
N ALA A 412 -26.08 2.93 19.39
CA ALA A 412 -26.74 2.95 20.70
C ALA A 412 -25.84 3.50 21.83
N LEU A 413 -24.81 4.28 21.50
CA LEU A 413 -23.87 4.84 22.49
C LEU A 413 -24.57 5.74 23.53
N VAL A 414 -25.56 6.55 23.11
CA VAL A 414 -26.32 7.40 24.04
C VAL A 414 -27.07 6.55 25.07
N ALA A 415 -27.75 5.49 24.62
CA ALA A 415 -28.45 4.56 25.51
C ALA A 415 -27.50 3.84 26.47
N LEU A 416 -26.27 3.52 26.02
CA LEU A 416 -25.26 2.95 26.90
C LEU A 416 -24.80 3.96 27.96
N ILE A 417 -24.57 5.21 27.59
CA ILE A 417 -24.19 6.29 28.53
C ILE A 417 -25.30 6.54 29.55
N GLU A 418 -26.56 6.54 29.11
CA GLU A 418 -27.74 6.63 29.96
C GLU A 418 -27.83 5.46 30.96
N SER A 419 -27.54 4.23 30.51
CA SER A 419 -27.55 3.05 31.39
C SER A 419 -26.49 3.07 32.49
N HIS A 420 -25.44 3.90 32.33
CA HIS A 420 -24.43 4.16 33.34
C HIS A 420 -24.70 5.45 34.14
N GLU A 421 -25.88 6.05 34.01
CA GLU A 421 -26.30 7.27 34.71
C GLU A 421 -25.39 8.49 34.44
N TYR A 422 -24.67 8.50 33.31
CA TYR A 422 -23.76 9.59 32.94
C TYR A 422 -24.36 10.59 31.95
N LEU A 423 -25.62 10.42 31.52
CA LEU A 423 -26.22 11.24 30.48
C LEU A 423 -26.35 12.72 30.88
N ASP A 424 -26.76 13.00 32.11
CA ASP A 424 -26.92 14.39 32.58
C ASP A 424 -25.56 15.09 32.71
N ALA A 425 -24.54 14.39 33.22
CA ALA A 425 -23.17 14.91 33.26
C ALA A 425 -22.60 15.15 31.84
N LEU A 426 -22.94 14.29 30.88
CA LEU A 426 -22.56 14.47 29.48
C LEU A 426 -23.23 15.72 28.88
N ARG A 427 -24.51 15.95 29.14
CA ARG A 427 -25.23 17.14 28.65
C ARG A 427 -24.67 18.43 29.21
N GLU A 428 -24.29 18.43 30.48
CA GLU A 428 -23.69 19.59 31.14
C GLU A 428 -22.28 19.89 30.60
N ALA A 429 -21.44 18.87 30.47
CA ALA A 429 -20.05 19.05 30.08
C ALA A 429 -19.81 19.12 28.56
N LEU A 430 -20.67 18.46 27.77
CA LEU A 430 -20.47 18.20 26.33
C LEU A 430 -21.80 18.35 25.56
N PRO A 431 -22.38 19.55 25.49
CA PRO A 431 -23.75 19.76 25.00
C PRO A 431 -23.97 19.35 23.53
N GLN A 432 -22.92 19.38 22.69
CA GLN A 432 -23.00 18.98 21.28
C GLN A 432 -22.85 17.47 21.06
N LEU A 433 -22.36 16.73 22.07
CA LEU A 433 -22.02 15.33 21.91
C LEU A 433 -23.25 14.43 21.83
N GLU A 434 -24.29 14.69 22.62
CA GLU A 434 -25.54 13.92 22.55
C GLU A 434 -26.16 14.00 21.15
N LEU A 435 -26.25 15.22 20.60
CA LEU A 435 -26.75 15.43 19.25
C LEU A 435 -25.93 14.66 18.21
N PHE A 436 -24.60 14.69 18.33
CA PHE A 436 -23.71 13.94 17.46
C PHE A 436 -23.92 12.42 17.56
N LEU A 437 -24.00 11.87 18.77
CA LEU A 437 -24.10 10.44 19.00
C LEU A 437 -25.50 9.88 18.68
N THR A 438 -26.55 10.71 18.74
CA THR A 438 -27.93 10.33 18.40
C THR A 438 -28.11 10.16 16.89
N VAL A 439 -27.29 10.82 16.07
CA VAL A 439 -27.33 10.64 14.61
C VAL A 439 -26.59 9.35 14.22
N PRO A 440 -27.27 8.37 13.56
CA PRO A 440 -26.64 7.13 13.13
C PRO A 440 -25.39 7.38 12.29
N ARG A 441 -24.34 6.57 12.45
CA ARG A 441 -23.03 6.78 11.80
C ARG A 441 -23.13 7.01 10.29
N ALA A 442 -23.99 6.25 9.61
CA ALA A 442 -24.20 6.35 8.17
C ALA A 442 -24.85 7.67 7.71
N ARG A 443 -25.51 8.40 8.61
CA ARG A 443 -26.23 9.67 8.34
C ARG A 443 -25.56 10.90 8.95
N ARG A 444 -24.38 10.74 9.55
CA ARG A 444 -23.68 11.86 10.18
C ARG A 444 -23.29 12.91 9.11
N PRO A 445 -23.51 14.21 9.39
CA PRO A 445 -23.06 15.30 8.55
C PRO A 445 -21.57 15.17 8.18
N SER A 446 -21.24 15.39 6.92
CA SER A 446 -19.85 15.29 6.43
C SER A 446 -18.91 16.31 7.05
N VAL A 447 -19.44 17.38 7.66
CA VAL A 447 -18.62 18.39 8.36
C VAL A 447 -17.84 17.79 9.52
N TRP A 448 -18.33 16.71 10.13
CA TRP A 448 -17.61 16.04 11.21
C TRP A 448 -16.32 15.38 10.73
N ARG A 449 -16.30 14.88 9.48
CA ARG A 449 -15.06 14.43 8.83
C ARG A 449 -14.14 15.60 8.51
N LEU A 450 -14.70 16.78 8.18
CA LEU A 450 -13.90 17.98 7.98
C LEU A 450 -13.22 18.39 9.29
N VAL A 451 -13.97 18.45 10.39
CA VAL A 451 -13.43 18.74 11.74
C VAL A 451 -12.31 17.76 12.10
N GLN A 452 -12.53 16.45 11.90
CA GLN A 452 -11.50 15.43 12.10
C GLN A 452 -10.24 15.73 11.26
N TYR A 453 -10.43 15.96 9.95
CA TYR A 453 -9.33 16.20 9.01
C TYR A 453 -8.52 17.46 9.33
N LEU A 454 -9.16 18.50 9.86
CA LEU A 454 -8.50 19.72 10.28
C LEU A 454 -7.66 19.56 11.56
N ARG A 455 -7.98 18.56 12.40
CA ARG A 455 -7.21 18.23 13.61
C ARG A 455 -5.96 17.41 13.31
N VAL A 456 -5.89 16.79 12.13
CA VAL A 456 -4.69 16.17 11.61
C VAL A 456 -3.70 17.27 11.23
N ARG A 457 -2.61 17.39 12.01
CA ARG A 457 -1.58 18.42 11.81
C ARG A 457 -0.81 18.21 10.51
N ASP A 458 -0.65 16.96 10.08
CA ASP A 458 0.04 16.62 8.85
C ASP A 458 -0.83 16.96 7.62
N CYS A 459 -0.26 17.74 6.70
CA CYS A 459 -0.89 18.06 5.41
C CYS A 459 -0.65 16.98 4.34
N THR A 460 -0.16 15.80 4.73
CA THR A 460 0.21 14.71 3.80
C THR A 460 -0.95 13.78 3.47
N ASP A 461 -2.00 13.78 4.28
CA ASP A 461 -3.11 12.84 4.13
C ASP A 461 -4.10 13.36 3.07
N GLU A 462 -4.36 12.53 2.06
CA GLU A 462 -5.33 12.85 1.03
C GLU A 462 -6.73 13.00 1.63
N PRO A 463 -7.50 14.03 1.22
CA PRO A 463 -8.85 14.24 1.71
C PRO A 463 -9.75 13.07 1.28
N GLY A 464 -10.49 12.49 2.22
CA GLY A 464 -11.44 11.41 1.91
C GLY A 464 -12.56 11.87 0.97
N GLU A 465 -13.24 10.91 0.32
CA GLU A 465 -14.24 11.17 -0.73
C GLU A 465 -15.33 12.18 -0.34
N ALA A 466 -15.82 12.11 0.91
CA ALA A 466 -16.81 13.05 1.41
C ALA A 466 -16.29 14.50 1.42
N LEU A 467 -15.01 14.70 1.74
CA LEU A 467 -14.39 16.03 1.75
C LEU A 467 -14.11 16.52 0.33
N ALA A 468 -13.65 15.62 -0.53
CA ALA A 468 -13.47 15.88 -1.96
C ALA A 468 -14.78 16.38 -2.59
N ARG A 469 -15.90 15.71 -2.29
CA ARG A 469 -17.23 16.03 -2.81
C ARG A 469 -17.83 17.29 -2.20
N ASP A 470 -17.86 17.39 -0.87
CA ASP A 470 -18.70 18.36 -0.18
C ASP A 470 -17.96 19.70 0.07
N TYR A 471 -16.65 19.66 0.29
CA TYR A 471 -15.87 20.82 0.73
C TYR A 471 -14.79 21.24 -0.29
N GLY A 472 -14.99 20.90 -1.57
CA GLY A 472 -14.18 21.48 -2.65
C GLY A 472 -12.79 20.90 -2.83
N PHE A 473 -12.39 19.92 -2.02
CA PHE A 473 -11.05 19.32 -2.09
C PHE A 473 -10.80 18.57 -3.41
N ALA A 474 -11.84 18.13 -4.13
CA ALA A 474 -11.70 17.53 -5.47
C ALA A 474 -11.05 18.50 -6.48
N HIS A 475 -11.24 19.81 -6.30
CA HIS A 475 -10.70 20.83 -7.20
C HIS A 475 -9.22 21.15 -6.93
N CYS A 476 -8.63 20.59 -5.88
CA CYS A 476 -7.23 20.81 -5.58
C CYS A 476 -6.29 19.95 -6.46
N ASN A 477 -6.74 18.99 -7.27
CA ASN A 477 -5.88 18.17 -8.16
C ASN A 477 -4.61 17.58 -7.48
N ARG A 478 -4.70 17.23 -6.18
CA ARG A 478 -3.55 16.79 -5.36
C ARG A 478 -2.45 17.86 -5.16
N ASP A 479 -2.76 19.13 -5.41
CA ASP A 479 -1.96 20.28 -5.01
C ASP A 479 -1.95 20.40 -3.48
N ARG A 480 -0.80 20.04 -2.87
CA ARG A 480 -0.60 20.10 -1.42
C ARG A 480 -0.78 21.53 -0.87
N GLU A 481 -0.36 22.55 -1.62
CA GLU A 481 -0.52 23.94 -1.19
C GLU A 481 -2.00 24.35 -1.22
N GLY A 482 -2.72 23.92 -2.27
CA GLY A 482 -4.16 24.11 -2.39
C GLY A 482 -4.93 23.46 -1.25
N ILE A 483 -4.60 22.21 -0.91
CA ILE A 483 -5.18 21.47 0.22
C ILE A 483 -4.90 22.20 1.54
N ALA A 484 -3.64 22.56 1.81
CA ALA A 484 -3.25 23.24 3.05
C ALA A 484 -3.96 24.59 3.21
N ALA A 485 -4.06 25.37 2.14
CA ALA A 485 -4.76 26.66 2.16
C ALA A 485 -6.27 26.50 2.39
N LEU A 486 -6.89 25.47 1.79
CA LEU A 486 -8.31 25.17 2.00
C LEU A 486 -8.57 24.67 3.44
N LYS A 487 -7.69 23.82 3.99
CA LYS A 487 -7.72 23.44 5.42
C LYS A 487 -7.67 24.69 6.32
N GLN A 488 -6.72 25.60 6.07
CA GLN A 488 -6.59 26.84 6.85
C GLN A 488 -7.83 27.75 6.73
N MET A 489 -8.51 27.73 5.59
CA MET A 489 -9.74 28.48 5.39
C MET A 489 -10.89 27.91 6.23
N TYR A 490 -11.13 26.60 6.13
CA TYR A 490 -12.17 25.95 6.92
C TYR A 490 -11.89 25.99 8.42
N ALA A 491 -10.63 25.92 8.86
CA ALA A 491 -10.26 26.13 10.25
C ALA A 491 -10.72 27.52 10.75
N ARG A 492 -10.44 28.58 9.98
CA ARG A 492 -10.89 29.95 10.30
C ARG A 492 -12.42 30.12 10.29
N VAL A 493 -13.12 29.38 9.43
CA VAL A 493 -14.59 29.37 9.42
C VAL A 493 -15.12 28.73 10.71
N LEU A 494 -14.58 27.58 11.09
CA LEU A 494 -14.99 26.85 12.29
C LEU A 494 -14.55 27.49 13.62
N GLU A 495 -13.61 28.43 13.59
CA GLU A 495 -13.32 29.32 14.73
C GLU A 495 -14.46 30.31 15.01
N ARG A 496 -15.36 30.54 14.05
CA ARG A 496 -16.39 31.60 14.09
C ARG A 496 -17.81 31.10 13.95
N ALA A 497 -17.99 29.82 13.61
CA ALA A 497 -19.28 29.24 13.30
C ALA A 497 -19.38 27.80 13.77
N ALA A 498 -20.60 27.34 14.07
CA ALA A 498 -20.80 25.96 14.43
C ALA A 498 -20.59 25.03 13.22
N PRO A 499 -20.06 23.80 13.41
CA PRO A 499 -19.89 22.85 12.33
C PRO A 499 -21.18 22.57 11.54
N LEU A 500 -22.33 22.48 12.24
CA LEU A 500 -23.61 22.19 11.59
C LEU A 500 -24.08 23.33 10.67
N ASP A 501 -23.80 24.58 11.01
CA ASP A 501 -24.12 25.73 10.15
C ASP A 501 -23.31 25.69 8.85
N LEU A 502 -22.02 25.34 8.95
CA LEU A 502 -21.17 25.12 7.78
C LEU A 502 -21.67 23.95 6.91
N HIS A 503 -22.14 22.87 7.52
CA HIS A 503 -22.74 21.77 6.78
C HIS A 503 -24.00 22.21 6.04
N GLU A 504 -24.84 23.02 6.67
CA GLU A 504 -26.06 23.52 6.07
C GLU A 504 -25.76 24.44 4.87
N ALA A 505 -24.74 25.30 4.99
CA ALA A 505 -24.22 26.11 3.90
C ALA A 505 -23.68 25.22 2.76
N CYS A 506 -22.97 24.14 3.09
CA CYS A 506 -22.51 23.14 2.13
C CYS A 506 -23.66 22.52 1.33
N VAL A 507 -24.71 22.04 2.00
CA VAL A 507 -25.88 21.41 1.37
C VAL A 507 -26.62 22.39 0.45
N ARG A 508 -26.66 23.67 0.82
CA ARG A 508 -27.27 24.74 0.00
C ARG A 508 -26.36 25.28 -1.10
N GLY A 509 -25.12 24.78 -1.23
CA GLY A 509 -24.14 25.28 -2.19
C GLY A 509 -23.68 26.72 -1.93
N ARG A 510 -23.76 27.20 -0.68
CA ARG A 510 -23.45 28.58 -0.26
C ARG A 510 -22.19 28.69 0.60
N LEU A 511 -21.18 27.85 0.34
CA LEU A 511 -19.97 27.77 1.16
C LEU A 511 -19.15 29.07 1.16
N VAL A 512 -19.11 29.75 0.02
CA VAL A 512 -18.37 31.01 -0.15
C VAL A 512 -19.07 32.13 0.59
N GLU A 513 -20.37 32.27 0.36
CA GLU A 513 -21.22 33.28 1.00
C GLU A 513 -21.18 33.13 2.52
N PHE A 514 -21.32 31.90 3.01
CA PHE A 514 -21.25 31.61 4.44
C PHE A 514 -19.89 31.97 5.04
N ALA A 515 -18.79 31.62 4.37
CA ALA A 515 -17.45 31.99 4.82
C ALA A 515 -17.29 33.52 4.91
N GLU A 516 -17.82 34.26 3.94
CA GLU A 516 -17.78 35.73 3.93
C GLU A 516 -18.70 36.34 5.00
N GLU A 517 -19.89 35.77 5.24
CA GLU A 517 -20.85 36.17 6.29
C GLU A 517 -20.22 36.07 7.69
N VAL A 518 -19.42 35.02 7.94
CA VAL A 518 -18.68 34.85 9.21
C VAL A 518 -17.34 35.61 9.23
N GLY A 519 -17.09 36.42 8.20
CA GLY A 519 -15.95 37.34 8.10
C GLY A 519 -14.62 36.70 7.69
N VAL A 520 -14.64 35.53 7.06
CA VAL A 520 -13.45 34.89 6.46
C VAL A 520 -13.35 35.32 5.00
N GLN A 521 -12.25 36.01 4.65
CA GLN A 521 -12.03 36.47 3.28
C GLN A 521 -11.70 35.30 2.34
N VAL A 522 -12.53 35.11 1.31
CA VAL A 522 -12.32 34.08 0.29
C VAL A 522 -11.71 34.69 -0.96
N GLY A 523 -10.42 34.43 -1.19
CA GLY A 523 -9.73 34.91 -2.40
C GLY A 523 -10.32 34.33 -3.69
N PRO A 524 -10.16 34.99 -4.85
CA PRO A 524 -10.75 34.55 -6.12
C PRO A 524 -10.38 33.10 -6.52
N ARG A 525 -9.15 32.67 -6.21
CA ARG A 525 -8.67 31.29 -6.43
C ARG A 525 -9.51 30.28 -5.64
N PHE A 526 -9.85 30.59 -4.39
CA PHE A 526 -10.54 29.66 -3.49
C PHE A 526 -12.06 29.65 -3.69
N ARG A 527 -12.64 30.74 -4.20
CA ARG A 527 -14.06 30.76 -4.60
C ARG A 527 -14.41 29.64 -5.56
N ARG A 528 -13.54 29.38 -6.56
CA ARG A 528 -13.73 28.27 -7.49
C ARG A 528 -13.61 26.91 -6.80
N LEU A 529 -12.71 26.78 -5.83
CA LEU A 529 -12.50 25.52 -5.12
C LEU A 529 -13.66 25.19 -4.19
N MET A 530 -14.29 26.18 -3.55
CA MET A 530 -15.41 25.97 -2.62
C MET A 530 -16.77 25.79 -3.30
N GLN A 531 -16.81 25.60 -4.62
CA GLN A 531 -18.05 25.30 -5.32
C GLN A 531 -18.46 23.86 -5.03
N ASN A 532 -19.65 23.66 -4.49
CA ASN A 532 -20.23 22.34 -4.33
C ASN A 532 -21.22 22.07 -5.49
N PRO A 533 -20.84 21.29 -6.52
CA PRO A 533 -21.71 20.99 -7.65
C PRO A 533 -22.93 20.14 -7.28
N TYR A 534 -22.96 19.57 -6.06
CA TYR A 534 -24.06 18.76 -5.53
C TYR A 534 -25.00 19.54 -4.61
N GLY A 535 -24.80 20.86 -4.46
CA GLY A 535 -25.73 21.72 -3.73
C GLY A 535 -27.12 21.68 -4.36
N PHE A 536 -28.17 21.65 -3.54
CA PHE A 536 -29.55 21.66 -4.04
C PHE A 536 -29.78 22.93 -4.88
N GLN A 537 -29.91 22.79 -6.20
CA GLN A 537 -30.33 23.90 -7.06
C GLN A 537 -31.84 24.06 -6.90
N PRO A 538 -32.35 25.18 -6.32
CA PRO A 538 -33.77 25.46 -6.42
C PRO A 538 -34.10 25.61 -7.90
N ARG A 539 -35.02 24.77 -8.40
CA ARG A 539 -35.61 24.96 -9.73
C ARG A 539 -36.27 26.34 -9.73
N GLY A 540 -35.63 27.29 -10.42
CA GLY A 540 -36.22 28.59 -10.74
C GLY A 540 -37.31 28.46 -11.79
#